data_AF-A0A7W8RQL1-F1
#
_entry.id   AF-A0A7W8RQL1-F1
#
_cell.length_a   1.000
_cell.length_b   1.000
_cell.length_c   1.000
_cell.angle_alpha   90.00
_cell.angle_beta   90.00
_cell.angle_gamma   90.00
#
_symmetry.space_group_name_H-M   'P 1'
#
loop_
_entity.id
_entity.type
_entity.pdbx_description
1 polymer ?
#
loop_
_entity_poly.entity_id
_entity_poly.type
_entity_poly.pdbx_seq_one_letter_code
_entity_poly.pdbx_strand_id
1 'polypeptide(L)'
;MSDPALDAAGSSLPLSPLPRPEKNPAAAHARSDARVDSASKEHAIDAMRGFAALLVAYFHCRQIVWVGMQAFHQNVGHSLSPSSLAAYLTFPIAWGSAGVPMFFVISGYCIHRGGALRLAGNPAYRLDAGNFWLRRFARIYPVLLAALVLTFALDSLSLQLPPVSHKIRDIGWHPFLVNLFSLQGVAGKTYGSNGALWTLSLEVQFYAIYPLLFALRRRIGMNAVLALVGAINVASAYGLERHDLQFFTSYWFSWTLGAWIADAKARSVRAARAPASLYVLAAVLIAAGCVAFHFGQYGAFQIWALGFACYLYKTLDARKDPQREASGVLALLRAGSHALSRLLSRVGDFSFSLYLIHLPIFVLLSAWLFRSSLQMSIWPSFGYMLVAVPFAYVFYRLVELPAMKWSASFKPGRR
;
A
#
# COMPACT_ATOMS: atom_id res chain seq x y z
N MET A 1 4.42 34.52 10.83
CA MET A 1 5.09 33.65 11.82
C MET A 1 4.83 32.22 11.39
N SER A 2 5.80 31.63 10.72
CA SER A 2 5.70 30.41 9.92
C SER A 2 6.48 29.29 10.59
N ASP A 3 5.77 28.28 11.08
CA ASP A 3 6.33 27.10 11.76
C ASP A 3 7.06 26.18 10.78
N PRO A 4 8.36 25.87 11.00
CA PRO A 4 9.09 24.87 10.24
C PRO A 4 8.99 23.52 10.96
N ALA A 5 7.98 22.71 10.64
CA ALA A 5 7.78 21.40 11.27
C ALA A 5 7.39 20.26 10.30
N LEU A 6 7.71 20.38 9.00
CA LEU A 6 7.32 19.42 7.96
C LEU A 6 8.43 18.52 7.38
N ASP A 7 9.66 18.54 7.91
CA ASP A 7 10.79 17.80 7.31
C ASP A 7 11.10 16.41 7.92
N ALA A 8 10.14 15.74 8.56
CA ALA A 8 10.40 14.46 9.24
C ALA A 8 9.43 13.35 8.86
N ALA A 9 9.45 12.94 7.59
CA ALA A 9 8.97 11.64 7.14
C ALA A 9 9.84 11.16 5.96
N GLY A 10 10.75 10.23 6.23
CA GLY A 10 11.32 9.36 5.19
C GLY A 10 12.26 9.97 4.15
N SER A 11 13.08 10.98 4.48
CA SER A 11 14.23 11.35 3.65
C SER A 11 15.53 10.93 4.34
N SER A 12 16.34 10.12 3.65
CA SER A 12 17.75 9.98 4.02
C SER A 12 18.45 11.30 3.71
N LEU A 13 18.49 12.22 4.67
CA LEU A 13 19.34 13.41 4.58
C LEU A 13 20.76 13.06 5.05
N PRO A 14 21.79 13.24 4.21
CA PRO A 14 23.17 13.17 4.66
C PRO A 14 23.47 14.41 5.52
N LEU A 15 24.01 14.19 6.71
CA LEU A 15 24.66 15.23 7.50
C LEU A 15 25.77 15.88 6.64
N SER A 16 25.60 17.14 6.27
CA SER A 16 26.65 17.94 5.63
C SER A 16 27.72 18.33 6.66
N PRO A 17 29.01 18.02 6.44
CA PRO A 17 30.08 18.83 6.99
C PRO A 17 30.05 20.20 6.30
N LEU A 18 30.46 21.26 7.00
CA LEU A 18 30.58 22.64 6.49
C LEU A 18 31.17 22.70 5.07
N PRO A 19 30.67 23.58 4.18
CA PRO A 19 31.07 23.60 2.78
C PRO A 19 32.55 23.99 2.67
N ARG A 20 33.39 23.02 2.28
CA ARG A 20 34.65 23.33 1.61
C ARG A 20 34.31 23.87 0.21
N PRO A 21 34.97 24.91 -0.29
CA PRO A 21 34.71 25.42 -1.63
C PRO A 21 35.05 24.33 -2.66
N GLU A 22 34.04 23.69 -3.26
CA GLU A 22 34.21 22.65 -4.28
C GLU A 22 34.50 23.29 -5.65
N LYS A 23 35.63 22.90 -6.26
CA LYS A 23 36.17 23.47 -7.50
C LYS A 23 35.52 22.96 -8.81
N ASN A 24 34.40 22.22 -8.79
CA ASN A 24 33.87 21.61 -10.02
C ASN A 24 32.33 21.71 -10.18
N PRO A 25 31.83 22.66 -10.99
CA PRO A 25 30.39 22.91 -11.18
C PRO A 25 29.64 21.72 -11.82
N ALA A 26 30.30 20.89 -12.62
CA ALA A 26 29.67 19.72 -13.26
C ALA A 26 29.25 18.64 -12.23
N ALA A 27 30.03 18.47 -11.16
CA ALA A 27 29.72 17.52 -10.09
C ALA A 27 28.54 18.02 -9.21
N ALA A 28 28.42 19.34 -9.03
CA ALA A 28 27.31 19.95 -8.33
C ALA A 28 25.99 19.79 -9.10
N HIS A 29 25.99 20.02 -10.42
CA HIS A 29 24.82 19.80 -11.28
C HIS A 29 24.38 18.33 -11.29
N ALA A 30 25.30 17.39 -11.47
CA ALA A 30 24.97 15.96 -11.45
C ALA A 30 24.36 15.49 -10.11
N ARG A 31 24.84 16.03 -8.98
CA ARG A 31 24.27 15.76 -7.65
C ARG A 31 22.88 16.38 -7.48
N SER A 32 22.64 17.57 -8.01
CA SER A 32 21.34 18.23 -8.02
C SER A 32 20.31 17.42 -8.80
N ASP A 33 20.64 17.03 -10.03
CA ASP A 33 19.75 16.26 -10.91
C ASP A 33 19.38 14.89 -10.31
N ALA A 34 20.36 14.21 -9.68
CA ALA A 34 20.11 12.94 -9.00
C ALA A 34 19.16 13.08 -7.79
N ARG A 35 19.26 14.19 -7.05
CA ARG A 35 18.34 14.48 -5.92
C ARG A 35 16.93 14.75 -6.43
N VAL A 36 16.78 15.57 -7.47
CA VAL A 36 15.47 15.88 -8.09
C VAL A 36 14.82 14.60 -8.65
N ASP A 37 15.58 13.75 -9.33
CA ASP A 37 15.09 12.47 -9.85
C ASP A 37 14.62 11.54 -8.71
N SER A 38 15.37 11.45 -7.60
CA SER A 38 14.98 10.64 -6.44
C SER A 38 13.69 11.13 -5.78
N ALA A 39 13.55 12.43 -5.55
CA ALA A 39 12.36 13.03 -4.96
C ALA A 39 11.13 12.84 -5.87
N SER A 40 11.32 12.92 -7.19
CA SER A 40 10.23 12.69 -8.15
C SER A 40 9.73 11.25 -8.15
N LYS A 41 10.62 10.28 -7.93
CA LYS A 41 10.28 8.85 -7.83
C LYS A 41 9.56 8.53 -6.53
N GLU A 42 10.01 9.12 -5.42
CA GLU A 42 9.36 8.99 -4.11
C GLU A 42 7.92 9.54 -4.18
N HIS A 43 7.73 10.74 -4.70
CA HIS A 43 6.39 11.32 -4.92
C HIS A 43 5.50 10.44 -5.80
N ALA A 44 6.03 9.80 -6.85
CA ALA A 44 5.23 8.90 -7.69
C ALA A 44 4.78 7.66 -6.90
N ILE A 45 5.67 7.09 -6.08
CA ILE A 45 5.36 5.95 -5.22
C ILE A 45 4.30 6.31 -4.19
N ASP A 46 4.43 7.46 -3.54
CA ASP A 46 3.46 7.91 -2.54
C ASP A 46 2.10 8.19 -3.17
N ALA A 47 2.05 8.76 -4.38
CA ALA A 47 0.81 8.91 -5.12
C ALA A 47 0.15 7.56 -5.45
N MET A 48 0.91 6.54 -5.84
CA MET A 48 0.40 5.19 -6.07
C MET A 48 -0.11 4.54 -4.77
N ARG A 49 0.58 4.75 -3.64
CA ARG A 49 0.13 4.29 -2.32
C ARG A 49 -1.19 4.95 -1.92
N GLY A 50 -1.30 6.27 -2.09
CA GLY A 50 -2.53 7.00 -1.79
C GLY A 50 -3.71 6.55 -2.64
N PHE A 51 -3.48 6.33 -3.94
CA PHE A 51 -4.47 5.76 -4.84
C PHE A 51 -4.93 4.37 -4.37
N ALA A 52 -3.99 3.47 -4.07
CA ALA A 52 -4.31 2.12 -3.59
C ALA A 52 -5.08 2.14 -2.26
N ALA A 53 -4.72 3.02 -1.31
CA ALA A 53 -5.44 3.17 -0.04
C ALA A 53 -6.89 3.62 -0.26
N LEU A 54 -7.12 4.66 -1.07
CA LEU A 54 -8.46 5.17 -1.37
C LEU A 54 -9.30 4.12 -2.11
N LEU A 55 -8.70 3.40 -3.05
CA LEU A 55 -9.35 2.35 -3.80
C LEU A 55 -9.86 1.23 -2.87
N VAL A 56 -9.01 0.73 -1.96
CA VAL A 56 -9.39 -0.32 -1.00
C VAL A 56 -10.40 0.19 0.02
N ALA A 57 -10.19 1.39 0.57
CA ALA A 57 -11.10 1.98 1.55
C ALA A 57 -12.50 2.18 0.94
N TYR A 58 -12.59 2.72 -0.27
CA TYR A 58 -13.89 2.95 -0.91
C TYR A 58 -14.56 1.64 -1.34
N PHE A 59 -13.79 0.62 -1.73
CA PHE A 59 -14.31 -0.73 -1.95
C PHE A 59 -14.97 -1.31 -0.69
N HIS A 60 -14.28 -1.26 0.45
CA HIS A 60 -14.85 -1.71 1.73
C HIS A 60 -16.04 -0.86 2.16
N CYS A 61 -16.00 0.46 1.93
CA CYS A 61 -17.12 1.35 2.21
C CYS A 61 -18.39 0.89 1.48
N ARG A 62 -18.29 0.61 0.17
CA ARG A 62 -19.42 0.09 -0.63
C ARG A 62 -19.94 -1.24 -0.11
N GLN A 63 -19.06 -2.15 0.31
CA GLN A 63 -19.45 -3.44 0.88
C GLN A 63 -20.17 -3.32 2.24
N ILE A 64 -20.00 -2.20 2.96
CA ILE A 64 -20.63 -1.97 4.26
C ILE A 64 -21.97 -1.26 4.14
N VAL A 65 -22.07 -0.25 3.27
CA VAL A 65 -23.24 0.64 3.25
C VAL A 65 -24.13 0.47 2.02
N TRP A 66 -23.67 -0.15 0.94
CA TRP A 66 -24.39 -0.14 -0.34
C TRP A 66 -24.81 -1.55 -0.76
N VAL A 67 -25.98 -1.65 -1.40
CA VAL A 67 -26.59 -2.93 -1.83
C VAL A 67 -25.76 -3.73 -2.86
N GLY A 68 -24.76 -3.11 -3.47
CA GLY A 68 -23.95 -3.73 -4.51
C GLY A 68 -24.52 -3.53 -5.91
N MET A 69 -23.66 -3.67 -6.93
CA MET A 69 -24.01 -3.27 -8.30
C MET A 69 -25.11 -4.13 -8.92
N GLN A 70 -25.08 -5.44 -8.66
CA GLN A 70 -26.07 -6.36 -9.20
C GLN A 70 -27.49 -6.04 -8.68
N ALA A 71 -27.63 -5.93 -7.34
CA ALA A 71 -28.90 -5.57 -6.72
C ALA A 71 -29.35 -4.15 -7.12
N PHE A 72 -28.42 -3.20 -7.20
CA PHE A 72 -28.71 -1.85 -7.67
C PHE A 72 -29.28 -1.86 -9.09
N HIS A 73 -28.63 -2.53 -10.03
CA HIS A 73 -29.07 -2.60 -11.42
C HIS A 73 -30.43 -3.29 -11.58
N GLN A 74 -30.68 -4.37 -10.82
CA GLN A 74 -31.98 -5.07 -10.82
C GLN A 74 -33.15 -4.19 -10.39
N ASN A 75 -32.92 -3.26 -9.45
CA ASN A 75 -33.97 -2.38 -8.92
C ASN A 75 -34.11 -1.06 -9.72
N VAL A 76 -33.00 -0.53 -10.24
CA VAL A 76 -32.95 0.83 -10.81
C VAL A 76 -32.89 0.81 -12.35
N GLY A 77 -32.54 -0.32 -12.96
CA GLY A 77 -32.45 -0.49 -14.41
C GLY A 77 -31.51 0.54 -15.05
N HIS A 78 -31.91 1.08 -16.20
CA HIS A 78 -31.12 2.07 -16.96
C HIS A 78 -31.44 3.53 -16.60
N SER A 79 -31.92 3.79 -15.38
CA SER A 79 -32.21 5.16 -14.94
C SER A 79 -30.97 6.07 -15.05
N LEU A 80 -31.16 7.29 -15.58
CA LEU A 80 -30.13 8.31 -15.74
C LEU A 80 -30.17 9.37 -14.63
N SER A 81 -30.77 9.06 -13.48
CA SER A 81 -30.75 9.97 -12.33
C SER A 81 -29.30 10.23 -11.87
N PRO A 82 -29.00 11.38 -11.23
CA PRO A 82 -27.66 11.67 -10.73
C PRO A 82 -27.10 10.58 -9.80
N SER A 83 -27.94 9.96 -8.97
CA SER A 83 -27.54 8.85 -8.09
C SER A 83 -27.21 7.58 -8.88
N SER A 84 -27.96 7.26 -9.93
CA SER A 84 -27.69 6.13 -10.82
C SER A 84 -26.40 6.32 -11.61
N LEU A 85 -26.19 7.51 -12.17
CA LEU A 85 -24.96 7.83 -12.87
C LEU A 85 -23.76 7.73 -11.92
N ALA A 86 -23.85 8.32 -10.73
CA ALA A 86 -22.79 8.21 -9.72
C ALA A 86 -22.53 6.75 -9.33
N ALA A 87 -23.57 5.94 -9.13
CA ALA A 87 -23.42 4.53 -8.83
C ALA A 87 -22.69 3.78 -9.96
N TYR A 88 -23.12 3.93 -11.21
CA TYR A 88 -22.50 3.29 -12.37
C TYR A 88 -21.06 3.74 -12.61
N LEU A 89 -20.73 5.02 -12.41
CA LEU A 89 -19.36 5.53 -12.48
C LEU A 89 -18.43 4.87 -11.45
N THR A 90 -18.97 4.37 -10.34
CA THR A 90 -18.20 3.63 -9.32
C THR A 90 -18.06 2.14 -9.63
N PHE A 91 -18.56 1.66 -10.78
CA PHE A 91 -18.44 0.25 -11.19
C PHE A 91 -17.00 -0.28 -11.10
N PRO A 92 -15.94 0.42 -11.55
CA PRO A 92 -14.56 -0.07 -11.47
C PRO A 92 -14.09 -0.36 -10.04
N ILE A 93 -14.72 0.26 -9.03
CA ILE A 93 -14.40 0.02 -7.62
C ILE A 93 -14.78 -1.41 -7.19
N ALA A 94 -15.56 -2.16 -7.99
CA ALA A 94 -15.84 -3.58 -7.73
C ALA A 94 -14.56 -4.43 -7.62
N TRP A 95 -13.46 -4.01 -8.26
CA TRP A 95 -12.14 -4.63 -8.16
C TRP A 95 -11.18 -3.88 -7.24
N GLY A 96 -11.70 -3.08 -6.28
CA GLY A 96 -10.84 -2.26 -5.43
C GLY A 96 -9.91 -3.04 -4.51
N SER A 97 -10.18 -4.33 -4.29
CA SER A 97 -9.25 -5.28 -3.64
C SER A 97 -7.90 -5.38 -4.37
N ALA A 98 -7.82 -5.00 -5.66
CA ALA A 98 -6.57 -4.90 -6.42
C ALA A 98 -5.55 -3.92 -5.80
N GLY A 99 -5.97 -3.00 -4.93
CA GLY A 99 -5.03 -2.16 -4.19
C GLY A 99 -4.12 -2.95 -3.22
N VAL A 100 -4.56 -4.12 -2.74
CA VAL A 100 -3.76 -4.97 -1.84
C VAL A 100 -2.46 -5.46 -2.49
N PRO A 101 -2.47 -6.15 -3.66
CA PRO A 101 -1.24 -6.54 -4.33
C PRO A 101 -0.37 -5.34 -4.74
N MET A 102 -0.96 -4.17 -5.02
CA MET A 102 -0.17 -2.94 -5.25
C MET A 102 0.63 -2.56 -4.00
N PHE A 103 0.01 -2.59 -2.81
CA PHE A 103 0.72 -2.36 -1.55
C PHE A 103 1.86 -3.34 -1.31
N PHE A 104 1.67 -4.63 -1.60
CA PHE A 104 2.72 -5.63 -1.45
C PHE A 104 3.91 -5.35 -2.38
N VAL A 105 3.67 -5.05 -3.65
CA VAL A 105 4.73 -4.68 -4.61
C VAL A 105 5.45 -3.41 -4.17
N ILE A 106 4.73 -2.36 -3.74
CA ILE A 106 5.34 -1.12 -3.25
C ILE A 106 6.17 -1.38 -1.98
N SER A 107 5.62 -2.15 -1.02
CA SER A 107 6.29 -2.50 0.23
C SER A 107 7.62 -3.23 -0.05
N GLY A 108 7.60 -4.24 -0.92
CA GLY A 108 8.80 -4.97 -1.33
C GLY A 108 9.85 -4.09 -2.00
N TYR A 109 9.43 -3.19 -2.89
CA TYR A 109 10.33 -2.23 -3.53
C TYR A 109 10.97 -1.29 -2.50
N CYS A 110 10.17 -0.61 -1.67
CA CYS A 110 10.65 0.37 -0.70
C CYS A 110 11.59 -0.26 0.34
N ILE A 111 11.28 -1.47 0.80
CA ILE A 111 12.07 -2.18 1.80
C ILE A 111 13.39 -2.66 1.22
N HIS A 112 13.36 -3.25 0.03
CA HIS A 112 14.56 -3.84 -0.57
C HIS A 112 15.51 -2.80 -1.17
N ARG A 113 14.99 -1.66 -1.68
CA ARG A 113 15.76 -0.63 -2.39
C ARG A 113 17.03 -0.18 -1.67
N GLY A 114 16.94 0.17 -0.39
CA GLY A 114 18.11 0.64 0.37
C GLY A 114 19.20 -0.43 0.49
N GLY A 115 18.81 -1.68 0.72
CA GLY A 115 19.73 -2.81 0.78
C GLY A 115 20.34 -3.14 -0.60
N ALA A 116 19.52 -3.10 -1.66
CA ALA A 116 19.98 -3.34 -3.03
C ALA A 116 21.01 -2.31 -3.50
N LEU A 117 20.78 -1.02 -3.23
CA LEU A 117 21.73 0.06 -3.57
C LEU A 117 23.06 -0.09 -2.82
N ARG A 118 23.02 -0.40 -1.52
CA ARG A 118 24.24 -0.63 -0.72
C ARG A 118 25.00 -1.86 -1.18
N LEU A 119 24.29 -2.92 -1.55
CA LEU A 119 24.89 -4.15 -2.07
C LEU A 119 25.49 -3.98 -3.47
N ALA A 120 24.89 -3.12 -4.30
CA ALA A 120 25.44 -2.75 -5.60
C ALA A 120 26.74 -1.92 -5.46
N GLY A 121 26.82 -1.04 -4.46
CA GLY A 121 28.03 -0.26 -4.16
C GLY A 121 29.09 -1.03 -3.35
N ASN A 122 28.69 -2.05 -2.58
CA ASN A 122 29.58 -2.88 -1.77
C ASN A 122 29.07 -4.34 -1.74
N PRO A 123 29.67 -5.26 -2.52
CA PRO A 123 29.27 -6.68 -2.55
C PRO A 123 29.38 -7.40 -1.20
N ALA A 124 30.25 -6.92 -0.31
CA ALA A 124 30.42 -7.46 1.03
C ALA A 124 29.31 -7.02 2.01
N TYR A 125 28.48 -6.04 1.63
CA TYR A 125 27.41 -5.52 2.47
C TYR A 125 26.49 -6.62 3.00
N ARG A 126 26.24 -6.58 4.32
CA ARG A 126 25.30 -7.43 5.03
C ARG A 126 24.20 -6.58 5.64
N LEU A 127 22.98 -7.10 5.65
CA LEU A 127 21.87 -6.45 6.33
C LEU A 127 22.03 -6.65 7.85
N ASP A 128 21.95 -5.56 8.59
CA ASP A 128 21.81 -5.59 10.04
C ASP A 128 20.35 -5.99 10.39
N ALA A 129 20.14 -7.29 10.59
CA ALA A 129 18.82 -7.90 10.78
C ALA A 129 18.13 -7.40 12.06
N GLY A 130 18.86 -7.32 13.18
CA GLY A 130 18.29 -6.90 14.47
C GLY A 130 17.76 -5.46 14.41
N ASN A 131 18.57 -4.56 13.88
CA ASN A 131 18.19 -3.16 13.68
C ASN A 131 17.11 -2.99 12.59
N PHE A 132 17.08 -3.86 11.58
CA PHE A 132 15.97 -3.92 10.62
C PHE A 132 14.66 -4.26 11.32
N TRP A 133 14.62 -5.34 12.09
CA TRP A 133 13.41 -5.77 12.82
C TRP A 133 12.99 -4.74 13.86
N LEU A 134 13.92 -4.18 14.63
CA LEU A 134 13.63 -3.15 15.63
C LEU A 134 12.95 -1.92 15.01
N ARG A 135 13.46 -1.43 13.88
CA ARG A 135 12.83 -0.30 13.18
C ARG A 135 11.43 -0.62 12.68
N ARG A 136 11.19 -1.84 12.20
CA ARG A 136 9.87 -2.25 11.70
C ARG A 136 8.88 -2.46 12.84
N PHE A 137 9.32 -3.05 13.95
CA PHE A 137 8.56 -3.17 15.17
C PHE A 137 8.10 -1.80 15.68
N ALA A 138 9.04 -0.87 15.87
CA ALA A 138 8.75 0.49 16.34
C ALA A 138 7.84 1.30 15.40
N ARG A 139 7.86 0.99 14.09
CA ARG A 139 6.98 1.62 13.10
C ARG A 139 5.55 1.06 13.12
N ILE A 140 5.38 -0.25 13.29
CA ILE A 140 4.07 -0.90 13.14
C ILE A 140 3.32 -1.01 14.47
N TYR A 141 3.97 -1.53 15.51
CA TYR A 141 3.27 -1.99 16.71
C TYR A 141 2.54 -0.89 17.49
N PRO A 142 3.10 0.33 17.66
CA PRO A 142 2.35 1.42 18.30
C PRO A 142 1.06 1.76 17.54
N VAL A 143 1.12 1.75 16.21
CA VAL A 143 -0.01 2.07 15.34
C VAL A 143 -1.04 0.95 15.33
N LEU A 144 -0.58 -0.30 15.28
CA LEU A 144 -1.43 -1.49 15.39
C LEU A 144 -2.18 -1.51 16.73
N LEU A 145 -1.49 -1.30 17.85
CA LEU A 145 -2.12 -1.29 19.17
C LEU A 145 -3.20 -0.21 19.25
N ALA A 146 -2.89 1.02 18.80
CA ALA A 146 -3.87 2.10 18.77
C ALA A 146 -5.08 1.78 17.85
N ALA A 147 -4.84 1.13 16.71
CA ALA A 147 -5.91 0.71 15.80
C ALA A 147 -6.80 -0.41 16.40
N LEU A 148 -6.23 -1.34 17.16
CA LEU A 148 -6.99 -2.38 17.87
C LEU A 148 -7.85 -1.78 18.99
N VAL A 149 -7.29 -0.84 19.77
CA VAL A 149 -8.03 -0.11 20.81
C VAL A 149 -9.16 0.72 20.20
N LEU A 150 -8.89 1.41 19.09
CA LEU A 150 -9.91 2.16 18.37
C LEU A 150 -11.01 1.22 17.81
N THR A 151 -10.62 0.08 17.23
CA THR A 151 -11.57 -0.93 16.74
C THR A 151 -12.47 -1.41 17.88
N PHE A 152 -11.89 -1.75 19.03
CA PHE A 152 -12.64 -2.15 20.22
C PHE A 152 -13.64 -1.07 20.64
N ALA A 153 -13.22 0.19 20.72
CA ALA A 153 -14.08 1.29 21.12
C ALA A 153 -15.26 1.52 20.15
N LEU A 154 -14.99 1.56 18.85
CA LEU A 154 -16.02 1.80 17.83
C LEU A 154 -16.97 0.61 17.66
N ASP A 155 -16.47 -0.61 17.76
CA ASP A 155 -17.30 -1.82 17.71
C ASP A 155 -18.15 -1.97 18.96
N SER A 156 -17.60 -1.66 20.14
CA SER A 156 -18.37 -1.67 21.41
C SER A 156 -19.53 -0.69 21.39
N LEU A 157 -19.36 0.48 20.75
CA LEU A 157 -20.46 1.43 20.53
C LEU A 157 -21.45 0.91 19.49
N SER A 158 -20.96 0.31 18.40
CA SER A 158 -21.82 -0.25 17.34
C SER A 158 -22.69 -1.39 17.84
N LEU A 159 -22.20 -2.22 18.78
CA LEU A 159 -22.94 -3.32 19.39
C LEU A 159 -24.14 -2.84 20.24
N GLN A 160 -24.16 -1.58 20.68
CA GLN A 160 -25.27 -0.98 21.41
C GLN A 160 -26.39 -0.49 20.48
N LEU A 161 -26.21 -0.57 19.16
CA LEU A 161 -27.12 -0.03 18.14
C LEU A 161 -27.73 -1.17 17.30
N PRO A 162 -28.71 -1.93 17.82
CA PRO A 162 -29.35 -2.99 17.04
C PRO A 162 -30.14 -2.44 15.84
N PRO A 163 -30.21 -3.19 14.71
CA PRO A 163 -29.54 -4.45 14.45
C PRO A 163 -28.04 -4.27 14.19
N VAL A 164 -27.25 -5.21 14.71
CA VAL A 164 -25.79 -5.19 14.65
C VAL A 164 -25.30 -5.62 13.26
N SER A 165 -24.28 -4.94 12.76
CA SER A 165 -23.64 -5.33 11.50
C SER A 165 -22.99 -6.71 11.59
N HIS A 166 -23.31 -7.59 10.63
CA HIS A 166 -22.66 -8.91 10.47
C HIS A 166 -21.14 -8.83 10.21
N LYS A 167 -20.60 -7.62 9.98
CA LYS A 167 -19.15 -7.40 9.82
C LYS A 167 -18.41 -7.46 11.15
N ILE A 168 -19.06 -7.17 12.27
CA ILE A 168 -18.45 -7.22 13.60
C ILE A 168 -18.28 -8.69 13.98
N ARG A 169 -17.03 -9.13 14.09
CA ARG A 169 -16.65 -10.44 14.63
C ARG A 169 -16.42 -10.34 16.14
N ASP A 170 -15.75 -11.33 16.71
CA ASP A 170 -15.38 -11.36 18.12
C ASP A 170 -14.43 -10.19 18.49
N ILE A 171 -14.77 -9.48 19.57
CA ILE A 171 -14.02 -8.37 20.18
C ILE A 171 -13.42 -8.76 21.54
N GLY A 172 -13.38 -10.04 21.87
CA GLY A 172 -12.81 -10.56 23.10
C GLY A 172 -11.27 -10.53 23.13
N TRP A 173 -10.71 -10.93 24.28
CA TRP A 173 -9.26 -10.90 24.51
C TRP A 173 -8.47 -11.86 23.61
N HIS A 174 -9.03 -13.02 23.26
CA HIS A 174 -8.36 -13.97 22.38
C HIS A 174 -8.08 -13.40 20.98
N PRO A 175 -9.08 -12.94 20.20
CA PRO A 175 -8.80 -12.34 18.89
C PRO A 175 -7.99 -11.04 19.01
N PHE A 176 -8.11 -10.28 20.11
CA PHE A 176 -7.24 -9.12 20.34
C PHE A 176 -5.76 -9.52 20.37
N LEU A 177 -5.40 -10.54 21.16
CA LEU A 177 -4.04 -11.04 21.25
C LEU A 177 -3.56 -11.65 19.93
N VAL A 178 -4.40 -12.44 19.25
CA VAL A 178 -4.08 -12.98 17.92
C VAL A 178 -3.71 -11.86 16.94
N ASN A 179 -4.45 -10.75 16.94
CA ASN A 179 -4.19 -9.63 16.05
C ASN A 179 -3.00 -8.77 16.49
N LEU A 180 -2.82 -8.60 17.81
CA LEU A 180 -1.66 -7.90 18.37
C LEU A 180 -0.35 -8.59 18.00
N PHE A 181 -0.30 -9.93 18.03
CA PHE A 181 0.85 -10.71 17.59
C PHE A 181 0.91 -10.93 16.07
N SER A 182 0.00 -10.33 15.30
CA SER A 182 -0.04 -10.46 13.84
C SER A 182 -0.18 -11.91 13.35
N LEU A 183 -1.01 -12.71 14.04
CA LEU A 183 -1.28 -14.12 13.77
C LEU A 183 -2.66 -14.39 13.15
N GLN A 184 -3.45 -13.34 12.92
CA GLN A 184 -4.71 -13.43 12.17
C GLN A 184 -4.47 -14.00 10.78
N GLY A 185 -5.34 -14.90 10.35
CA GLY A 185 -5.18 -15.71 9.14
C GLY A 185 -4.55 -17.09 9.39
N VAL A 186 -3.88 -17.29 10.53
CA VAL A 186 -3.24 -18.56 10.92
C VAL A 186 -3.81 -19.09 12.23
N ALA A 187 -3.78 -18.28 13.30
CA ALA A 187 -4.20 -18.66 14.65
C ALA A 187 -5.59 -18.10 15.04
N GLY A 188 -6.24 -17.37 14.13
CA GLY A 188 -7.57 -16.80 14.36
C GLY A 188 -7.99 -15.84 13.25
N LYS A 189 -9.18 -15.25 13.39
CA LYS A 189 -9.71 -14.27 12.43
C LYS A 189 -9.30 -12.84 12.82
N THR A 190 -9.59 -11.88 11.96
CA THR A 190 -9.35 -10.46 12.23
C THR A 190 -10.19 -9.97 13.41
N TYR A 191 -9.66 -9.02 14.17
CA TYR A 191 -10.32 -8.46 15.35
C TYR A 191 -11.53 -7.59 15.00
N GLY A 192 -12.68 -7.89 15.61
CA GLY A 192 -13.92 -7.12 15.43
C GLY A 192 -14.34 -6.94 13.97
N SER A 193 -14.76 -5.73 13.63
CA SER A 193 -15.09 -5.31 12.25
C SER A 193 -13.89 -5.08 11.35
N ASN A 194 -12.66 -5.10 11.89
CA ASN A 194 -11.46 -4.70 11.18
C ASN A 194 -10.88 -5.82 10.31
N GLY A 195 -11.69 -6.23 9.33
CA GLY A 195 -11.38 -7.23 8.33
C GLY A 195 -10.14 -6.95 7.49
N ALA A 196 -9.60 -5.72 7.47
CA ALA A 196 -8.41 -5.34 6.72
C ALA A 196 -7.10 -5.78 7.38
N LEU A 197 -7.11 -6.11 8.69
CA LEU A 197 -5.90 -6.48 9.44
C LEU A 197 -5.20 -7.74 8.91
N TRP A 198 -5.87 -8.58 8.11
CA TRP A 198 -5.24 -9.80 7.57
C TRP A 198 -3.99 -9.52 6.73
N THR A 199 -3.96 -8.44 5.95
CA THR A 199 -2.78 -8.10 5.13
C THR A 199 -1.63 -7.60 5.99
N LEU A 200 -1.91 -6.97 7.13
CA LEU A 200 -0.89 -6.51 8.08
C LEU A 200 -0.15 -7.69 8.69
N SER A 201 -0.87 -8.78 9.00
CA SER A 201 -0.25 -10.05 9.44
C SER A 201 0.74 -10.56 8.40
N LEU A 202 0.37 -10.56 7.12
CA LEU A 202 1.26 -10.95 6.03
C LEU A 202 2.47 -10.00 5.93
N GLU A 203 2.28 -8.70 6.11
CA GLU A 203 3.38 -7.73 6.08
C GLU A 203 4.39 -7.95 7.21
N VAL A 204 3.93 -8.22 8.44
CA VAL A 204 4.81 -8.58 9.56
C VAL A 204 5.58 -9.88 9.26
N GLN A 205 4.93 -10.88 8.67
CA GLN A 205 5.58 -12.12 8.25
C GLN A 205 6.63 -11.88 7.15
N PHE A 206 6.35 -11.02 6.16
CA PHE A 206 7.34 -10.61 5.16
C PHE A 206 8.58 -9.97 5.80
N TYR A 207 8.40 -9.20 6.87
CA TYR A 207 9.49 -8.53 7.57
C TYR A 207 10.30 -9.51 8.40
N ALA A 208 9.66 -10.49 9.03
CA ALA A 208 10.33 -11.55 9.76
C ALA A 208 11.28 -12.34 8.84
N ILE A 209 10.81 -12.73 7.65
CA ILE A 209 11.59 -13.54 6.70
C ILE A 209 12.59 -12.73 5.85
N TYR A 210 12.43 -11.40 5.77
CA TYR A 210 13.21 -10.56 4.85
C TYR A 210 14.74 -10.71 4.98
N PRO A 211 15.37 -10.72 6.17
CA PRO A 211 16.81 -10.89 6.27
C PRO A 211 17.32 -12.21 5.67
N LEU A 212 16.54 -13.29 5.77
CA LEU A 212 16.85 -14.58 5.16
C LEU A 212 16.77 -14.48 3.63
N LEU A 213 15.72 -13.84 3.09
CA LEU A 213 15.62 -13.60 1.65
C LEU A 213 16.75 -12.70 1.13
N PHE A 214 17.16 -11.69 1.90
CA PHE A 214 18.31 -10.85 1.56
C PHE A 214 19.61 -11.67 1.53
N ALA A 215 19.82 -12.56 2.51
CA ALA A 215 20.97 -13.47 2.53
C ALA A 215 20.95 -14.45 1.35
N LEU A 216 19.77 -15.00 1.01
CA LEU A 216 19.59 -15.88 -0.13
C LEU A 216 19.88 -15.17 -1.46
N ARG A 217 19.38 -13.94 -1.62
CA ARG A 217 19.67 -13.07 -2.78
C ARG A 217 21.17 -12.82 -2.97
N ARG A 218 21.97 -12.83 -1.89
CA ARG A 218 23.43 -12.71 -2.01
C ARG A 218 24.10 -13.99 -2.53
N ARG A 219 23.50 -15.16 -2.30
CA ARG A 219 24.04 -16.46 -2.72
C ARG A 219 23.67 -16.84 -4.14
N ILE A 220 22.38 -16.74 -4.48
CA ILE A 220 21.85 -17.25 -5.76
C ILE A 220 21.35 -16.14 -6.71
N GLY A 221 21.42 -14.88 -6.29
CA GLY A 221 20.90 -13.75 -7.05
C GLY A 221 19.38 -13.60 -6.97
N MET A 222 18.88 -12.42 -7.32
CA MET A 222 17.46 -12.08 -7.14
C MET A 222 16.52 -12.80 -8.12
N ASN A 223 16.98 -13.11 -9.34
CA ASN A 223 16.16 -13.85 -10.31
C ASN A 223 15.86 -15.27 -9.82
N ALA A 224 16.86 -15.96 -9.27
CA ALA A 224 16.67 -17.29 -8.69
C ALA A 224 15.80 -17.25 -7.43
N VAL A 225 15.95 -16.22 -6.59
CA VAL A 225 15.04 -15.97 -5.44
C VAL A 225 13.60 -15.78 -5.92
N LEU A 226 13.37 -14.96 -6.95
CA LEU A 226 12.03 -14.73 -7.48
C LEU A 226 11.40 -16.02 -8.02
N ALA A 227 12.18 -16.83 -8.76
CA ALA A 227 11.72 -18.12 -9.27
C ALA A 227 11.37 -19.10 -8.14
N LEU A 228 12.24 -19.20 -7.11
CA LEU A 228 12.00 -20.04 -5.94
C LEU A 228 10.76 -19.60 -5.16
N VAL A 229 10.63 -18.30 -4.87
CA VAL A 229 9.44 -17.76 -4.20
C VAL A 229 8.20 -18.00 -5.04
N GLY A 230 8.27 -17.85 -6.37
CA GLY A 230 7.17 -18.17 -7.27
C GLY A 230 6.74 -19.64 -7.19
N ALA A 231 7.69 -20.58 -7.14
CA ALA A 231 7.39 -22.00 -6.98
C ALA A 231 6.74 -22.31 -5.62
N ILE A 232 7.30 -21.76 -4.53
CA ILE A 232 6.72 -21.89 -3.18
C ILE A 232 5.32 -21.28 -3.13
N ASN A 233 5.11 -20.15 -3.80
CA ASN A 233 3.84 -19.46 -3.86
C ASN A 233 2.75 -20.32 -4.51
N VAL A 234 3.04 -20.93 -5.66
CA VAL A 234 2.10 -21.85 -6.33
C VAL A 234 1.82 -23.09 -5.47
N ALA A 235 2.84 -23.71 -4.87
CA ALA A 235 2.66 -24.86 -3.98
C ALA A 235 1.82 -24.50 -2.75
N SER A 236 2.07 -23.33 -2.16
CA SER A 236 1.34 -22.78 -1.03
C SER A 236 -0.11 -22.47 -1.37
N ALA A 237 -0.38 -21.95 -2.56
CA ALA A 237 -1.74 -21.71 -3.05
C ALA A 237 -2.55 -23.01 -3.05
N TYR A 238 -1.98 -24.05 -3.66
CA TYR A 238 -2.64 -25.35 -3.78
C TYR A 238 -2.86 -26.02 -2.41
N GLY A 239 -1.88 -25.89 -1.50
CA GLY A 239 -1.90 -26.56 -0.20
C GLY A 239 -2.66 -25.81 0.90
N LEU A 240 -2.56 -24.49 0.98
CA LEU A 240 -3.08 -23.71 2.14
C LEU A 240 -4.38 -22.98 1.85
N GLU A 241 -4.59 -22.50 0.61
CA GLU A 241 -5.80 -21.73 0.28
C GLU A 241 -7.07 -22.58 0.44
N ARG A 242 -6.98 -23.89 0.11
CA ARG A 242 -8.07 -24.85 0.32
C ARG A 242 -8.51 -25.00 1.78
N HIS A 243 -7.67 -24.57 2.72
CA HIS A 243 -7.95 -24.63 4.16
C HIS A 243 -8.20 -23.25 4.79
N ASP A 244 -8.44 -22.21 3.97
CA ASP A 244 -8.70 -20.83 4.44
C ASP A 244 -7.57 -20.26 5.33
N LEU A 245 -6.34 -20.75 5.10
CA LEU A 245 -5.14 -20.31 5.79
C LEU A 245 -4.44 -19.20 4.99
N GLN A 246 -4.39 -18.01 5.58
CA GLN A 246 -3.76 -16.83 4.98
C GLN A 246 -2.31 -16.73 5.48
N PHE A 247 -1.42 -17.48 4.82
CA PHE A 247 0.01 -17.51 5.17
C PHE A 247 0.86 -16.73 4.17
N PHE A 248 1.98 -16.17 4.62
CA PHE A 248 2.81 -15.28 3.78
C PHE A 248 3.28 -15.93 2.49
N THR A 249 3.58 -17.23 2.48
CA THR A 249 4.04 -17.97 1.29
C THR A 249 3.08 -17.85 0.11
N SER A 250 1.77 -17.74 0.38
CA SER A 250 0.72 -17.54 -0.62
C SER A 250 0.72 -16.12 -1.24
N TYR A 251 1.33 -15.12 -0.60
CA TYR A 251 1.34 -13.73 -1.11
C TYR A 251 2.73 -13.16 -1.35
N TRP A 252 3.78 -13.88 -0.94
CA TRP A 252 5.16 -13.42 -0.96
C TRP A 252 5.71 -13.13 -2.35
N PHE A 253 5.15 -13.77 -3.39
CA PHE A 253 5.53 -13.50 -4.77
C PHE A 253 5.31 -12.03 -5.15
N SER A 254 4.12 -11.49 -4.86
CA SER A 254 3.78 -10.09 -5.12
C SER A 254 4.75 -9.12 -4.44
N TRP A 255 5.11 -9.38 -3.19
CA TRP A 255 6.09 -8.60 -2.45
C TRP A 255 7.50 -8.72 -3.07
N THR A 256 7.90 -9.93 -3.47
CA THR A 256 9.21 -10.21 -4.07
C THR A 256 9.37 -9.58 -5.46
N LEU A 257 8.28 -9.40 -6.23
CA LEU A 257 8.31 -8.61 -7.47
C LEU A 257 8.79 -7.18 -7.22
N GLY A 258 8.30 -6.53 -6.16
CA GLY A 258 8.78 -5.22 -5.74
C GLY A 258 10.27 -5.21 -5.41
N ALA A 259 10.73 -6.20 -4.65
CA ALA A 259 12.15 -6.37 -4.32
C ALA A 259 13.01 -6.62 -5.57
N TRP A 260 12.49 -7.37 -6.53
CA TRP A 260 13.14 -7.61 -7.82
C TRP A 260 13.29 -6.33 -8.63
N ILE A 261 12.24 -5.49 -8.71
CA ILE A 261 12.31 -4.17 -9.35
C ILE A 261 13.42 -3.33 -8.71
N ALA A 262 13.50 -3.29 -7.38
CA ALA A 262 14.52 -2.54 -6.66
C ALA A 262 15.94 -3.02 -7.01
N ASP A 263 16.17 -4.32 -7.08
CA ASP A 263 17.48 -4.91 -7.41
C ASP A 263 17.84 -4.69 -8.89
N ALA A 264 16.86 -4.76 -9.80
CA ALA A 264 17.04 -4.46 -11.22
C ALA A 264 17.40 -2.99 -11.46
N LYS A 265 16.74 -2.05 -10.76
CA LYS A 265 17.06 -0.62 -10.83
C LYS A 265 18.38 -0.27 -10.15
N ALA A 266 18.76 -0.96 -9.06
CA ALA A 266 20.04 -0.75 -8.39
C ALA A 266 21.24 -1.14 -9.27
N ARG A 267 21.10 -2.17 -10.12
CA ARG A 267 22.12 -2.56 -11.11
C ARG A 267 22.18 -1.65 -12.33
N SER A 268 21.08 -0.98 -12.66
CA SER A 268 20.91 -0.23 -13.91
C SER A 268 21.41 1.21 -13.81
N VAL A 269 22.72 1.41 -13.72
CA VAL A 269 23.31 2.77 -13.92
C VAL A 269 23.30 3.17 -15.41
N ARG A 270 23.23 2.18 -16.33
CA ARG A 270 23.28 2.36 -17.80
C ARG A 270 22.33 1.45 -18.61
N ALA A 271 21.33 0.82 -18.00
CA ALA A 271 20.46 -0.10 -18.74
C ALA A 271 19.61 0.64 -19.79
N ALA A 272 19.34 -0.05 -20.91
CA ALA A 272 18.44 0.42 -21.95
C ALA A 272 17.05 0.71 -21.34
N ARG A 273 16.42 1.80 -21.82
CA ARG A 273 15.07 2.17 -21.38
C ARG A 273 14.10 1.03 -21.64
N ALA A 274 13.30 0.68 -20.65
CA ALA A 274 12.27 -0.33 -20.83
C ALA A 274 11.27 0.08 -21.94
N PRO A 275 10.80 -0.87 -22.78
CA PRO A 275 9.92 -0.56 -23.89
C PRO A 275 8.55 -0.05 -23.41
N ALA A 276 7.88 0.76 -24.25
CA ALA A 276 6.55 1.28 -23.95
C ALA A 276 5.47 0.17 -23.88
N SER A 277 5.73 -0.98 -24.51
CA SER A 277 4.87 -2.17 -24.46
C SER A 277 4.62 -2.69 -23.04
N LEU A 278 5.47 -2.34 -22.06
CA LEU A 278 5.22 -2.68 -20.66
C LEU A 278 3.94 -2.04 -20.09
N TYR A 279 3.54 -0.85 -20.57
CA TYR A 279 2.25 -0.26 -20.17
C TYR A 279 1.08 -1.03 -20.76
N VAL A 280 1.21 -1.51 -22.01
CA VAL A 280 0.19 -2.34 -22.66
C VAL A 280 0.08 -3.68 -21.94
N LEU A 281 1.21 -4.32 -21.65
CA LEU A 281 1.24 -5.56 -20.86
C LEU A 281 0.64 -5.36 -19.46
N ALA A 282 0.96 -4.25 -18.79
CA ALA A 282 0.36 -3.91 -17.51
C ALA A 282 -1.17 -3.79 -17.60
N ALA A 283 -1.69 -3.10 -18.63
CA ALA A 283 -3.13 -2.96 -18.85
C ALA A 283 -3.82 -4.30 -19.15
N VAL A 284 -3.21 -5.14 -19.99
CA VAL A 284 -3.70 -6.49 -20.31
C VAL A 284 -3.75 -7.36 -19.05
N LEU A 285 -2.69 -7.36 -18.25
CA LEU A 285 -2.65 -8.10 -16.98
C LEU A 285 -3.68 -7.56 -15.99
N ILE A 286 -3.86 -6.24 -15.88
CA ILE A 286 -4.89 -5.67 -15.01
C ILE A 286 -6.29 -6.14 -15.42
N ALA A 287 -6.60 -6.10 -16.72
CA ALA A 287 -7.87 -6.59 -17.26
C ALA A 287 -8.04 -8.11 -17.05
N ALA A 288 -6.99 -8.89 -17.29
CA ALA A 288 -6.99 -10.32 -17.04
C ALA A 288 -7.22 -10.65 -15.56
N GLY A 289 -6.68 -9.86 -14.64
CA GLY A 289 -6.92 -9.98 -13.20
C GLY A 289 -8.38 -9.70 -12.84
N CYS A 290 -9.03 -8.73 -13.51
CA CYS A 290 -10.46 -8.47 -13.33
C CYS A 290 -11.34 -9.67 -13.73
N VAL A 291 -10.98 -10.36 -14.81
CA VAL A 291 -11.63 -11.60 -15.24
C VAL A 291 -11.32 -12.75 -14.27
N ALA A 292 -10.05 -12.92 -13.89
CA ALA A 292 -9.62 -13.96 -12.96
C ALA A 292 -10.29 -13.83 -11.58
N PHE A 293 -10.63 -12.61 -11.15
CA PHE A 293 -11.30 -12.36 -9.87
C PHE A 293 -12.67 -13.04 -9.78
N HIS A 294 -13.31 -13.31 -10.92
CA HIS A 294 -14.55 -14.09 -10.97
C HIS A 294 -14.35 -15.57 -10.58
N PHE A 295 -13.16 -16.12 -10.83
CA PHE A 295 -12.83 -17.52 -10.58
C PHE A 295 -12.11 -17.73 -9.24
N GLY A 296 -11.51 -16.67 -8.69
CA GLY A 296 -10.87 -16.73 -7.38
C GLY A 296 -10.03 -15.50 -7.08
N GLN A 297 -10.01 -15.11 -5.80
CA GLN A 297 -9.27 -13.94 -5.34
C GLN A 297 -7.76 -14.12 -5.51
N TYR A 298 -7.23 -15.30 -5.23
CA TYR A 298 -5.80 -15.55 -5.22
C TYR A 298 -5.14 -15.34 -6.59
N GLY A 299 -5.65 -16.00 -7.63
CA GLY A 299 -5.10 -15.89 -8.99
C GLY A 299 -5.15 -14.45 -9.50
N ALA A 300 -6.26 -13.76 -9.24
CA ALA A 300 -6.41 -12.34 -9.56
C ALA A 300 -5.35 -11.47 -8.89
N PHE A 301 -5.05 -11.72 -7.60
CA PHE A 301 -4.04 -10.96 -6.86
C PHE A 301 -2.65 -11.11 -7.47
N GLN A 302 -2.27 -12.32 -7.92
CA GLN A 302 -0.96 -12.53 -8.56
C GLN A 302 -0.88 -11.83 -9.92
N ILE A 303 -1.96 -11.91 -10.72
CA ILE A 303 -2.02 -11.25 -12.04
C ILE A 303 -1.99 -9.72 -11.89
N TRP A 304 -2.74 -9.16 -10.94
CA TRP A 304 -2.68 -7.73 -10.63
C TRP A 304 -1.31 -7.30 -10.11
N ALA A 305 -0.66 -8.11 -9.27
CA ALA A 305 0.71 -7.82 -8.81
C ALA A 305 1.70 -7.76 -9.98
N LEU A 306 1.61 -8.69 -10.95
CA LEU A 306 2.43 -8.69 -12.16
C LEU A 306 2.14 -7.47 -13.04
N GLY A 307 0.86 -7.16 -13.30
CA GLY A 307 0.47 -5.99 -14.08
C GLY A 307 0.98 -4.69 -13.45
N PHE A 308 0.80 -4.54 -12.14
CA PHE A 308 1.31 -3.40 -11.40
C PHE A 308 2.85 -3.37 -11.34
N ALA A 309 3.53 -4.50 -11.25
CA ALA A 309 4.99 -4.57 -11.32
C ALA A 309 5.54 -4.09 -12.67
N CYS A 310 4.91 -4.47 -13.79
CA CYS A 310 5.24 -3.97 -15.12
C CYS A 310 5.05 -2.44 -15.20
N TYR A 311 3.93 -1.94 -14.69
CA TYR A 311 3.64 -0.50 -14.61
C TYR A 311 4.70 0.23 -13.77
N LEU A 312 4.94 -0.22 -12.54
CA LEU A 312 5.90 0.39 -11.61
C LEU A 312 7.33 0.39 -12.19
N TYR A 313 7.78 -0.73 -12.76
CA TYR A 313 9.10 -0.83 -13.38
C TYR A 313 9.31 0.22 -14.48
N LYS A 314 8.29 0.43 -15.32
CA LYS A 314 8.33 1.41 -16.41
C LYS A 314 8.23 2.84 -15.90
N THR A 315 7.36 3.10 -14.93
CA THR A 315 7.20 4.43 -14.31
C THR A 315 8.49 4.88 -13.63
N LEU A 316 9.24 3.98 -12.99
CA LEU A 316 10.53 4.28 -12.37
C LEU A 316 11.67 4.51 -13.38
N ASP A 317 11.52 4.09 -14.64
CA ASP A 317 12.47 4.36 -15.73
C ASP A 317 12.23 5.70 -16.43
N ALA A 318 11.03 6.25 -16.31
CA ALA A 318 10.69 7.51 -16.94
C ALA A 318 11.44 8.66 -16.25
N ARG A 319 12.63 9.00 -16.76
CA ARG A 319 13.21 10.32 -16.48
C ARG A 319 12.20 11.35 -16.99
N LYS A 320 11.74 12.24 -16.12
CA LYS A 320 10.96 13.40 -16.54
C LYS A 320 11.89 14.22 -17.42
N ASP A 321 11.62 14.24 -18.72
CA ASP A 321 12.20 15.20 -19.63
C ASP A 321 11.52 16.55 -19.33
N PRO A 322 12.22 17.52 -18.72
CA PRO A 322 11.63 18.80 -18.34
C PRO A 322 11.22 19.64 -19.56
N GLN A 323 11.67 19.28 -20.77
CA GLN A 323 11.55 20.10 -21.98
C GLN A 323 10.40 19.73 -22.92
N ARG A 324 9.59 18.69 -22.62
CA ARG A 324 8.36 18.47 -23.38
C ARG A 324 7.26 19.40 -22.92
N GLU A 325 7.38 20.70 -23.24
CA GLU A 325 6.28 21.65 -23.15
C GLU A 325 5.09 21.09 -23.93
N ALA A 326 4.04 20.70 -23.22
CA ALA A 326 2.75 20.49 -23.85
C ALA A 326 2.11 21.86 -24.01
N SER A 327 1.73 22.21 -25.23
CA SER A 327 0.90 23.38 -25.52
C SER A 327 -0.59 22.98 -25.58
N GLY A 328 -1.48 23.92 -25.25
CA GLY A 328 -2.93 23.75 -25.38
C GLY A 328 -3.59 22.81 -24.36
N VAL A 329 -4.59 22.04 -24.81
CA VAL A 329 -5.40 21.14 -23.95
C VAL A 329 -4.55 20.09 -23.23
N LEU A 330 -3.45 19.63 -23.84
CA LEU A 330 -2.50 18.72 -23.19
C LEU A 330 -1.80 19.36 -21.98
N ALA A 331 -1.59 20.67 -21.97
CA ALA A 331 -1.04 21.39 -20.82
C ALA A 331 -2.02 21.38 -19.65
N LEU A 332 -3.30 21.61 -19.91
CA LEU A 332 -4.37 21.59 -18.90
C LEU A 332 -4.58 20.18 -18.34
N LEU A 333 -4.61 19.16 -19.18
CA LEU A 333 -4.70 17.76 -18.75
C LEU A 333 -3.48 17.35 -17.91
N ARG A 334 -2.27 17.79 -18.31
CA ARG A 334 -1.06 17.59 -17.51
C ARG A 334 -1.11 18.32 -16.18
N ALA A 335 -1.51 19.59 -16.16
CA ALA A 335 -1.67 20.36 -14.92
C ALA A 335 -2.66 19.68 -13.95
N GLY A 336 -3.80 19.22 -14.46
CA GLY A 336 -4.79 18.45 -13.69
C GLY A 336 -4.20 17.15 -13.12
N SER A 337 -3.51 16.36 -13.95
CA SER A 337 -2.84 15.13 -13.50
C SER A 337 -1.73 15.38 -12.47
N HIS A 338 -1.01 16.50 -12.56
CA HIS A 338 -0.01 16.89 -11.57
C HIS A 338 -0.65 17.28 -10.24
N ALA A 339 -1.74 18.05 -10.28
CA ALA A 339 -2.51 18.40 -9.07
C ALA A 339 -3.08 17.14 -8.39
N LEU A 340 -3.68 16.23 -9.17
CA LEU A 340 -4.18 14.96 -8.68
C LEU A 340 -3.06 14.09 -8.09
N SER A 341 -1.92 13.99 -8.76
CA SER A 341 -0.77 13.24 -8.26
C SER A 341 -0.26 13.80 -6.94
N ARG A 342 -0.21 15.13 -6.77
CA ARG A 342 0.16 15.77 -5.49
C ARG A 342 -0.85 15.46 -4.39
N LEU A 343 -2.15 15.52 -4.69
CA LEU A 343 -3.18 15.17 -3.73
C LEU A 343 -3.07 13.70 -3.30
N LEU A 344 -2.91 12.80 -4.27
CA LEU A 344 -2.73 11.38 -4.00
C LEU A 344 -1.45 11.12 -3.21
N SER A 345 -0.37 11.86 -3.46
CA SER A 345 0.88 11.76 -2.69
C SER A 345 0.64 12.13 -1.22
N ARG A 346 -0.12 13.20 -0.95
CA ARG A 346 -0.49 13.57 0.43
C ARG A 346 -1.32 12.50 1.13
N VAL A 347 -2.22 11.85 0.39
CA VAL A 347 -2.96 10.69 0.91
C VAL A 347 -2.03 9.49 1.12
N GLY A 348 -1.00 9.36 0.29
CA GLY A 348 0.09 8.40 0.43
C GLY A 348 0.79 8.48 1.79
N ASP A 349 1.00 9.67 2.32
CA ASP A 349 1.69 9.90 3.60
C ASP A 349 0.98 9.22 4.78
N PHE A 350 -0.36 9.26 4.80
CA PHE A 350 -1.19 8.64 5.85
C PHE A 350 -1.96 7.40 5.37
N SER A 351 -1.53 6.83 4.24
CA SER A 351 -2.17 5.66 3.61
C SER A 351 -2.27 4.46 4.56
N PHE A 352 -1.25 4.27 5.41
CA PHE A 352 -1.22 3.20 6.40
C PHE A 352 -2.27 3.43 7.51
N SER A 353 -2.32 4.62 8.09
CA SER A 353 -3.40 5.00 9.03
C SER A 353 -4.79 4.80 8.44
N LEU A 354 -5.05 5.27 7.22
CA LEU A 354 -6.34 5.07 6.54
C LEU A 354 -6.65 3.58 6.40
N TYR A 355 -5.67 2.79 5.99
CA TYR A 355 -5.81 1.34 5.84
C TYR A 355 -6.18 0.66 7.16
N LEU A 356 -5.60 1.08 8.29
CA LEU A 356 -5.80 0.41 9.58
C LEU A 356 -7.16 0.69 10.24
N ILE A 357 -7.82 1.82 9.95
CA ILE A 357 -8.96 2.28 10.76
C ILE A 357 -10.26 2.52 9.99
N HIS A 358 -10.27 2.46 8.66
CA HIS A 358 -11.46 2.82 7.87
C HIS A 358 -12.67 1.90 8.11
N LEU A 359 -12.46 0.58 8.28
CA LEU A 359 -13.54 -0.39 8.48
C LEU A 359 -14.40 -0.14 9.74
N PRO A 360 -13.82 -0.06 10.95
CA PRO A 360 -14.61 0.18 12.16
C PRO A 360 -15.33 1.53 12.12
N ILE A 361 -14.75 2.55 11.47
CA ILE A 361 -15.42 3.83 11.22
C ILE A 361 -16.67 3.63 10.34
N PHE A 362 -16.54 2.93 9.20
CA PHE A 362 -17.67 2.68 8.31
C PHE A 362 -18.77 1.86 8.97
N VAL A 363 -18.39 0.86 9.77
CA VAL A 363 -19.36 0.02 10.51
C VAL A 363 -20.11 0.85 11.53
N LEU A 364 -19.44 1.70 12.31
CA LEU A 364 -20.10 2.58 13.26
C LEU A 364 -21.03 3.58 12.57
N LEU A 365 -20.58 4.22 11.48
CA LEU A 365 -21.43 5.14 10.71
C LEU A 365 -22.67 4.43 10.16
N SER A 366 -22.53 3.19 9.67
CA SER A 366 -23.64 2.36 9.21
C SER A 366 -24.62 2.01 10.33
N ALA A 367 -24.13 1.61 11.50
CA ALA A 367 -24.94 1.33 12.67
C ALA A 367 -25.70 2.57 13.15
N TRP A 368 -25.04 3.73 13.18
CA TRP A 368 -25.60 4.99 13.68
C TRP A 368 -26.62 5.63 12.73
N LEU A 369 -26.29 5.75 11.44
CA LEU A 369 -27.11 6.48 10.47
C LEU A 369 -28.22 5.63 9.87
N PHE A 370 -27.96 4.35 9.65
CA PHE A 370 -28.86 3.46 8.90
C PHE A 370 -29.18 2.16 9.63
N ARG A 371 -28.84 2.05 10.93
CA ARG A 371 -29.14 0.83 11.71
C ARG A 371 -28.57 -0.41 11.02
N SER A 372 -27.36 -0.30 10.48
CA SER A 372 -26.64 -1.34 9.72
C SER A 372 -27.33 -1.83 8.44
N SER A 373 -28.37 -1.14 7.95
CA SER A 373 -29.07 -1.51 6.71
C SER A 373 -28.32 -1.05 5.47
N LEU A 374 -28.35 -1.88 4.42
CA LEU A 374 -27.77 -1.54 3.12
C LEU A 374 -28.64 -0.51 2.40
N GLN A 375 -28.00 0.47 1.79
CA GLN A 375 -28.65 1.59 1.12
C GLN A 375 -28.67 1.38 -0.39
N MET A 376 -29.80 1.72 -1.02
CA MET A 376 -29.92 1.79 -2.48
C MET A 376 -29.12 2.97 -3.06
N SER A 377 -29.13 4.10 -2.35
CA SER A 377 -28.41 5.30 -2.72
C SER A 377 -26.90 5.12 -2.52
N ILE A 378 -26.09 5.60 -3.47
CA ILE A 378 -24.63 5.57 -3.38
C ILE A 378 -24.07 6.69 -2.49
N TRP A 379 -24.82 7.78 -2.28
CA TRP A 379 -24.35 8.98 -1.57
C TRP A 379 -23.79 8.75 -0.16
N PRO A 380 -24.37 7.86 0.68
CA PRO A 380 -23.80 7.53 1.97
C PRO A 380 -22.34 7.06 1.90
N SER A 381 -21.97 6.30 0.85
CA SER A 381 -20.59 5.81 0.71
C SER A 381 -19.57 6.94 0.52
N PHE A 382 -19.93 8.01 -0.21
CA PHE A 382 -19.10 9.20 -0.32
C PHE A 382 -19.02 9.96 1.01
N GLY A 383 -20.15 10.10 1.71
CA GLY A 383 -20.20 10.72 3.04
C GLY A 383 -19.28 10.01 4.04
N TYR A 384 -19.22 8.68 3.99
CA TYR A 384 -18.38 7.89 4.89
C TYR A 384 -16.90 8.11 4.60
N MET A 385 -16.51 8.19 3.32
CA MET A 385 -15.14 8.54 2.94
C MET A 385 -14.74 9.95 3.41
N LEU A 386 -15.67 10.91 3.36
CA LEU A 386 -15.46 12.27 3.86
C LEU A 386 -15.23 12.32 5.38
N VAL A 387 -15.69 11.31 6.13
CA VAL A 387 -15.39 11.17 7.57
C VAL A 387 -14.10 10.39 7.79
N ALA A 388 -13.94 9.24 7.12
CA ALA A 388 -12.81 8.34 7.37
C ALA A 388 -11.46 8.92 6.93
N VAL A 389 -11.40 9.67 5.83
CA VAL A 389 -10.13 10.25 5.33
C VAL A 389 -9.57 11.32 6.28
N PRO A 390 -10.34 12.32 6.75
CA PRO A 390 -9.86 13.24 7.78
C PRO A 390 -9.53 12.56 9.11
N PHE A 391 -10.33 11.58 9.54
CA PHE A 391 -10.06 10.85 10.78
C PHE A 391 -8.74 10.07 10.70
N ALA A 392 -8.46 9.45 9.54
CA ALA A 392 -7.18 8.81 9.25
C ALA A 392 -6.01 9.78 9.26
N TYR A 393 -6.19 11.00 8.75
CA TYR A 393 -5.16 12.03 8.82
C TYR A 393 -4.87 12.44 10.29
N VAL A 394 -5.89 12.61 11.12
CA VAL A 394 -5.72 12.89 12.55
C VAL A 394 -5.00 11.74 13.25
N PHE A 395 -5.43 10.50 13.01
CA PHE A 395 -4.78 9.31 13.56
C PHE A 395 -3.31 9.20 13.12
N TYR A 396 -2.99 9.54 11.87
CA TYR A 396 -1.62 9.62 11.38
C TYR A 396 -0.78 10.63 12.16
N ARG A 397 -1.30 11.84 12.38
CA ARG A 397 -0.57 12.89 13.10
C ARG A 397 -0.33 12.54 14.56
N LEU A 398 -1.30 11.87 15.20
CA LEU A 398 -1.25 11.53 16.63
C LEU A 398 -0.48 10.24 16.94
N VAL A 399 -0.49 9.26 16.04
CA VAL A 399 0.03 7.92 16.32
C VAL A 399 1.11 7.49 15.33
N GLU A 400 0.81 7.48 14.04
CA GLU A 400 1.74 6.96 13.03
C GLU A 400 3.00 7.82 12.89
N LEU A 401 2.87 9.14 12.82
CA LEU A 401 3.99 10.05 12.65
C LEU A 401 4.97 10.01 13.85
N PRO A 402 4.51 10.02 15.12
CA PRO A 402 5.38 9.73 16.26
C PRO A 402 6.07 8.36 16.18
N ALA A 403 5.36 7.30 15.79
CA ALA A 403 5.94 5.97 15.62
C ALA A 403 7.03 5.95 14.51
N MET A 404 6.82 6.69 13.42
CA MET A 404 7.82 6.87 12.36
C MET A 404 9.07 7.61 12.86
N LYS A 405 8.89 8.68 13.64
CA LYS A 405 10.01 9.43 14.25
C LYS A 405 10.79 8.55 15.23
N TRP A 406 10.08 7.77 16.06
CA TRP A 406 10.70 6.83 16.99
C TRP A 406 11.50 5.75 16.24
N SER A 407 10.93 5.14 15.20
CA SER A 407 11.62 4.19 14.32
C SER A 407 12.89 4.79 13.68
N ALA A 408 12.85 6.05 13.25
CA ALA A 408 13.99 6.73 12.65
C ALA A 408 15.14 7.02 13.64
N SER A 409 14.86 7.06 14.95
CA SER A 409 15.88 7.31 15.99
C SER A 409 16.90 6.16 16.13
N PHE A 410 16.54 4.94 15.70
CA PHE A 410 17.42 3.78 15.78
C PHE A 410 18.52 3.82 14.71
N LYS A 411 19.75 4.12 15.15
CA LYS A 411 20.96 4.08 14.31
C LYS A 411 21.47 2.65 14.14
N PRO A 412 22.01 2.28 12.97
CA PRO A 412 22.78 1.04 12.84
C PRO A 412 23.92 0.99 13.85
N GLY A 413 24.05 -0.16 14.52
CA GLY A 413 25.22 -0.41 15.36
C GLY A 413 26.46 -0.32 14.47
N ARG A 414 27.46 0.45 14.90
CA ARG A 414 28.80 0.39 14.30
C ARG A 414 29.35 -0.99 14.64
N ARG A 415 29.30 -1.93 13.69
CA ARG A 415 29.99 -3.22 13.77
C ARG A 415 31.01 -3.28 12.67
#